data_AF-A0A1G9FWP7-F1
#
_entry.id   AF-A0A1G9FWP7-F1
#
_cell.length_a   1.000
_cell.length_b   1.000
_cell.length_c   1.000
_cell.angle_alpha   90.00
_cell.angle_beta   90.00
_cell.angle_gamma   90.00
#
_symmetry.space_group_name_H-M   'P 1'
#
loop_
_entity.id
_entity.type
_entity.pdbx_description
1 polymer ?
#
loop_
_entity_poly.entity_id
_entity_poly.type
_entity_poly.pdbx_seq_one_letter_code
_entity_poly.pdbx_strand_id
1 'polypeptide(L)'
;MPCSYKDKLQDYLEEKLSSEEMAKTEDHMEICNDCQEGLDNLLSQSLLLQKQTLEVEDEVLVEKIKAHRKGIRRIYAYGTLGFLLGLFSLKYTTDSFIVTKAIMALPYKVAEFMLGIFFSGNKLNQWDPMYRHFQRGMGYFPHNPILGLIVELVTPALVAMFLAMAVGYLTSDKRVFQRKRIVRFILSAALIFALWFGAIYGFYHHTLTKIENLEGIKSVIIYEKQEFSSSWIVKIDQYNIHEARYNNIVIGLSEATPLDSYPPMDLKEGLELLIQFQGGGEVTAHVDTDTGAMYTGDRRFHQLSDETLSQLIEVSGGIK
;
A
#
# COMPACT_ATOMS: atom_id res chain seq x y z
N MET A 1 -18.53 9.19 -77.99
CA MET A 1 -17.36 9.93 -78.54
C MET A 1 -16.38 10.11 -77.40
N PRO A 2 -15.06 9.95 -77.61
CA PRO A 2 -14.11 10.15 -76.52
C PRO A 2 -14.17 11.60 -76.03
N CYS A 3 -14.28 11.80 -74.72
CA CYS A 3 -14.34 13.13 -74.14
C CYS A 3 -13.01 13.85 -74.33
N SER A 4 -13.05 15.05 -74.94
CA SER A 4 -11.88 15.88 -75.22
C SER A 4 -11.11 16.32 -73.96
N TYR A 5 -11.79 16.35 -72.80
CA TYR A 5 -11.20 16.77 -71.53
C TYR A 5 -10.48 15.65 -70.78
N LYS A 6 -10.57 14.40 -71.26
CA LYS A 6 -9.93 13.24 -70.61
C LYS A 6 -8.41 13.41 -70.53
N ASP A 7 -7.80 13.97 -71.56
CA ASP A 7 -6.35 14.19 -71.63
C ASP A 7 -5.87 15.34 -70.72
N LYS A 8 -6.80 16.19 -70.24
CA LYS A 8 -6.52 17.33 -69.36
C LYS A 8 -6.67 17.02 -67.87
N LEU A 9 -7.21 15.85 -67.50
CA LEU A 9 -7.47 15.48 -66.10
C LEU A 9 -6.18 15.32 -65.27
N GLN A 10 -5.11 14.82 -65.89
CA GLN A 10 -3.82 14.69 -65.20
C GLN A 10 -3.15 16.05 -64.98
N ASP A 11 -3.20 16.94 -65.97
CA ASP A 11 -2.68 18.30 -65.85
C ASP A 11 -3.50 19.16 -64.87
N TYR A 12 -4.80 18.86 -64.70
CA TYR A 12 -5.65 19.42 -63.66
C TYR A 12 -5.22 18.98 -62.25
N LEU A 13 -4.99 17.68 -62.02
CA LEU A 13 -4.49 17.16 -60.74
C LEU A 13 -3.10 17.66 -60.35
N GLU A 14 -2.25 17.94 -61.35
CA GLU A 14 -0.89 18.44 -61.15
C GLU A 14 -0.82 19.98 -61.13
N GLU A 15 -1.97 20.69 -61.15
CA GLU A 15 -2.10 22.16 -61.16
C GLU A 15 -1.31 22.86 -62.28
N LYS A 16 -1.17 22.21 -63.44
CA LYS A 16 -0.41 22.74 -64.59
C LYS A 16 -1.25 23.56 -65.56
N LEU A 17 -2.58 23.50 -65.44
CA LEU A 17 -3.51 24.25 -66.29
C LEU A 17 -3.61 25.72 -65.85
N SER A 18 -3.89 26.60 -66.81
CA SER A 18 -4.18 28.00 -66.50
C SER A 18 -5.50 28.13 -65.71
N SER A 19 -5.66 29.19 -64.91
CA SER A 19 -6.84 29.38 -64.05
C SER A 19 -8.17 29.39 -64.81
N GLU A 20 -8.17 29.86 -66.05
CA GLU A 20 -9.37 29.88 -66.90
C GLU A 20 -9.70 28.49 -67.48
N GLU A 21 -8.68 27.64 -67.68
CA GLU A 21 -8.85 26.26 -68.16
C GLU A 21 -9.21 25.30 -67.04
N MET A 22 -8.74 25.55 -65.81
CA MET A 22 -9.16 24.79 -64.62
C MET A 22 -10.66 24.96 -64.38
N ALA A 23 -11.18 26.20 -64.38
CA ALA A 23 -12.61 26.46 -64.19
C ALA A 23 -13.48 25.78 -65.27
N LYS A 24 -13.06 25.83 -66.54
CA LYS A 24 -13.77 25.14 -67.64
C LYS A 24 -13.73 23.61 -67.53
N THR A 25 -12.67 23.06 -66.93
CA THR A 25 -12.53 21.62 -66.72
C THR A 25 -13.40 21.16 -65.54
N GLU A 26 -13.50 21.97 -64.48
CA GLU A 26 -14.41 21.76 -63.34
C GLU A 26 -15.88 21.79 -63.78
N ASP A 27 -16.30 22.84 -64.49
CA ASP A 27 -17.66 22.96 -65.03
C ASP A 27 -18.04 21.77 -65.92
N HIS A 28 -17.08 21.25 -66.68
CA HIS A 28 -17.29 20.09 -67.53
C HIS A 28 -17.38 18.78 -66.73
N MET A 29 -16.55 18.63 -65.70
CA MET A 29 -16.56 17.47 -64.81
C MET A 29 -17.83 17.35 -63.99
N GLU A 30 -18.52 18.45 -63.68
CA GLU A 30 -19.83 18.38 -63.02
C GLU A 30 -20.90 17.66 -63.87
N ILE A 31 -20.72 17.66 -65.20
CA ILE A 31 -21.72 17.16 -66.15
C ILE A 31 -21.30 15.84 -66.80
N CYS A 32 -20.00 15.56 -66.88
CA CYS A 32 -19.47 14.38 -67.57
C CYS A 32 -19.04 13.26 -66.62
N ASN A 33 -19.88 12.21 -66.52
CA ASN A 33 -19.60 11.03 -65.70
C ASN A 33 -18.30 10.30 -66.10
N ASP A 34 -17.96 10.27 -67.39
CA ASP A 34 -16.72 9.61 -67.88
C ASP A 34 -15.45 10.33 -67.37
N CYS A 35 -15.51 11.65 -67.17
CA CYS A 35 -14.41 12.44 -66.62
C CYS A 35 -14.34 12.31 -65.09
N GLN A 36 -15.48 12.20 -64.41
CA GLN A 36 -15.52 11.91 -62.97
C GLN A 36 -14.91 10.54 -62.67
N GLU A 37 -15.31 9.50 -63.40
CA GLU A 37 -14.76 8.16 -63.25
C GLU A 37 -13.27 8.10 -63.63
N GLY A 38 -12.84 8.90 -64.61
CA GLY A 38 -11.43 9.09 -64.96
C GLY A 38 -10.61 9.71 -63.83
N LEU A 39 -11.15 10.73 -63.17
CA LEU A 39 -10.49 11.39 -62.03
C LEU A 39 -10.42 10.47 -60.81
N ASP A 40 -11.51 9.75 -60.49
CA ASP A 40 -11.55 8.80 -59.39
C ASP A 40 -10.54 7.66 -59.57
N ASN A 41 -10.33 7.21 -60.81
CA ASN A 41 -9.28 6.22 -61.13
C ASN A 41 -7.86 6.79 -60.92
N LEU A 42 -7.61 8.07 -61.24
CA LEU A 42 -6.30 8.71 -61.03
C LEU A 42 -6.03 8.99 -59.54
N LEU A 43 -7.05 9.40 -58.79
CA LEU A 43 -6.96 9.59 -57.34
C LEU A 43 -6.77 8.27 -56.58
N SER A 44 -7.42 7.20 -57.03
CA SER A 44 -7.25 5.87 -56.42
C SER A 44 -5.88 5.23 -56.70
N GLN A 45 -5.23 5.55 -57.82
CA GLN A 45 -3.86 5.08 -58.11
C GLN A 45 -2.76 5.86 -57.36
N SER A 46 -2.97 7.13 -57.02
CA SER A 46 -1.94 8.01 -56.44
C SER A 46 -1.81 7.93 -54.90
N LEU A 47 -2.72 7.24 -54.21
CA LEU A 47 -2.65 7.00 -52.76
C LEU A 47 -1.80 5.79 -52.35
N LEU A 48 -0.76 5.46 -53.12
CA LEU A 48 0.36 4.67 -52.61
C LEU A 48 1.23 5.58 -51.74
N LEU A 49 0.75 5.85 -50.52
CA LEU A 49 1.61 6.30 -49.42
C LEU A 49 2.84 5.40 -49.42
N GLN A 50 3.98 5.97 -49.81
CA GLN A 50 5.26 5.31 -49.78
C GLN A 50 5.58 5.07 -48.29
N LYS A 51 5.03 3.97 -47.77
CA LYS A 51 5.43 3.38 -46.50
C LYS A 51 6.91 3.08 -46.73
N GLN A 52 7.78 3.95 -46.21
CA GLN A 52 9.18 3.57 -46.00
C GLN A 52 9.13 2.30 -45.16
N THR A 53 9.22 1.15 -45.83
CA THR A 53 9.59 -0.09 -45.19
C THR A 53 11.01 0.13 -44.74
N LEU A 54 11.17 0.55 -43.48
CA LEU A 54 12.44 0.48 -42.78
C LEU A 54 12.84 -1.01 -42.80
N GLU A 55 13.61 -1.42 -43.81
CA GLU A 55 14.38 -2.66 -43.80
C GLU A 55 15.42 -2.52 -42.69
N VAL A 56 14.99 -2.76 -41.46
CA VAL A 56 15.89 -3.07 -40.37
C VAL A 56 16.27 -4.52 -40.60
N GLU A 57 17.55 -4.78 -40.89
CA GLU A 57 18.08 -6.14 -40.98
C GLU A 57 17.59 -6.96 -39.78
N ASP A 58 16.98 -8.11 -40.06
CA ASP A 58 16.36 -8.97 -39.05
C ASP A 58 17.33 -9.33 -37.92
N GLU A 59 18.64 -9.38 -38.20
CA GLU A 59 19.69 -9.58 -37.20
C GLU A 59 19.73 -8.47 -36.15
N VAL A 60 19.63 -7.20 -36.55
CA VAL A 60 19.61 -6.04 -35.64
C VAL A 60 18.35 -6.03 -34.78
N LEU A 61 17.22 -6.45 -35.35
CA LEU A 61 15.94 -6.63 -34.63
C LEU A 61 16.03 -7.76 -33.62
N VAL A 62 16.59 -8.91 -34.01
CA VAL A 62 16.80 -10.08 -33.13
C VAL A 62 17.78 -9.75 -32.01
N GLU A 63 18.86 -9.01 -32.27
CA GLU A 63 19.79 -8.55 -31.24
C GLU A 63 19.13 -7.60 -30.24
N LYS A 64 18.35 -6.62 -30.73
CA LYS A 64 17.57 -5.73 -29.85
C LYS A 64 16.57 -6.50 -28.99
N ILE A 65 15.88 -7.50 -29.56
CA ILE A 65 14.93 -8.35 -28.82
C ILE A 65 15.66 -9.21 -27.78
N LYS A 66 16.80 -9.82 -28.13
CA LYS A 66 17.64 -10.59 -27.19
C LYS A 66 18.17 -9.72 -26.06
N ALA A 67 18.70 -8.54 -26.38
CA ALA A 67 19.18 -7.57 -25.40
C ALA A 67 18.05 -7.08 -24.48
N HIS A 68 16.86 -6.84 -25.04
CA HIS A 68 15.67 -6.47 -24.28
C HIS A 68 15.22 -7.57 -23.32
N ARG A 69 15.09 -8.83 -23.77
CA ARG A 69 14.76 -9.96 -22.91
C ARG A 69 15.80 -10.17 -21.81
N LYS A 70 17.09 -10.02 -22.14
CA LYS A 70 18.21 -10.13 -21.17
C LYS A 70 18.14 -9.02 -20.12
N GLY A 71 17.84 -7.78 -20.52
CA GLY A 71 17.65 -6.65 -19.62
C GLY A 71 16.44 -6.84 -18.69
N ILE A 72 15.30 -7.27 -19.23
CA ILE A 72 14.11 -7.59 -18.43
C ILE A 72 14.41 -8.69 -17.40
N ARG A 73 15.02 -9.81 -17.82
CA ARG A 73 15.37 -10.91 -16.91
C ARG A 73 16.28 -10.45 -15.78
N ARG A 74 17.25 -9.56 -16.07
CA ARG A 74 18.14 -8.97 -15.08
C ARG A 74 17.38 -8.11 -14.07
N ILE A 75 16.46 -7.25 -14.53
CA ILE A 75 15.63 -6.41 -13.65
C ILE A 75 14.78 -7.28 -12.72
N TYR A 76 14.15 -8.35 -13.23
CA TYR A 76 13.40 -9.29 -12.40
C TYR A 76 14.29 -10.04 -11.41
N ALA A 77 15.48 -10.47 -11.81
CA ALA A 77 16.43 -11.13 -10.92
C ALA A 77 16.87 -10.20 -9.79
N TYR A 78 17.22 -8.94 -10.10
CA TYR A 78 17.54 -7.95 -9.08
C TYR A 78 16.36 -7.60 -8.19
N GLY A 79 15.15 -7.47 -8.75
CA GLY A 79 13.94 -7.24 -7.95
C GLY A 79 13.69 -8.38 -6.96
N THR A 80 13.80 -9.63 -7.42
CA THR A 80 13.60 -10.81 -6.56
C THR A 80 14.67 -10.91 -5.48
N LEU A 81 15.95 -10.71 -5.83
CA LEU A 81 17.04 -10.69 -4.86
C LEU A 81 16.90 -9.54 -3.86
N GLY A 82 16.52 -8.36 -4.34
CA GLY A 82 16.23 -7.20 -3.50
C GLY A 82 15.10 -7.47 -2.53
N PHE A 83 13.99 -8.06 -3.00
CA PHE A 83 12.87 -8.43 -2.14
C PHE A 83 13.29 -9.39 -1.02
N LEU A 84 14.01 -10.47 -1.37
CA LEU A 84 14.54 -11.43 -0.40
C LEU A 84 15.48 -10.75 0.60
N LEU A 85 16.38 -9.89 0.13
CA LEU A 85 17.30 -9.13 0.99
C LEU A 85 16.54 -8.23 1.96
N GLY A 86 15.49 -7.56 1.50
CA GLY A 86 14.66 -6.71 2.35
C GLY A 86 13.84 -7.49 3.38
N LEU A 87 13.41 -8.73 3.10
CA LEU A 87 12.79 -9.59 4.12
C LEU A 87 13.75 -9.93 5.26
N PHE A 88 15.05 -10.06 4.98
CA PHE A 88 16.06 -10.29 6.02
C PHE A 88 16.60 -9.02 6.66
N SER A 89 16.20 -7.84 6.15
CA SER A 89 16.74 -6.55 6.61
C SER A 89 16.57 -6.31 8.10
N LEU A 90 15.49 -6.79 8.72
CA LEU A 90 15.25 -6.69 10.17
C LEU A 90 16.33 -7.35 11.05
N LYS A 91 17.13 -8.26 10.50
CA LYS A 91 18.23 -8.93 11.20
C LYS A 91 19.56 -8.16 11.15
N TYR A 92 19.60 -6.98 10.54
CA TYR A 92 20.84 -6.19 10.44
C TYR A 92 21.45 -5.86 11.81
N THR A 93 20.63 -5.71 12.85
CA THR A 93 21.13 -5.38 14.20
C THR A 93 21.96 -6.52 14.80
N THR A 94 21.56 -7.77 14.54
CA THR A 94 22.23 -8.99 15.03
C THR A 94 23.45 -9.39 14.20
N ASP A 95 23.63 -8.82 13.02
CA ASP A 95 24.80 -9.10 12.19
C ASP A 95 26.07 -8.43 12.75
N SER A 96 27.14 -9.20 12.83
CA SER A 96 28.47 -8.78 13.29
C SER A 96 29.32 -8.20 12.16
N PHE A 97 29.06 -8.55 10.90
CA PHE A 97 29.89 -8.10 9.78
C PHE A 97 29.39 -6.77 9.21
N ILE A 98 30.26 -5.75 9.20
CA ILE A 98 29.88 -4.36 8.94
C ILE A 98 29.27 -4.16 7.54
N VAL A 99 29.80 -4.84 6.52
CA VAL A 99 29.34 -4.65 5.13
C VAL A 99 27.94 -5.21 4.93
N THR A 100 27.70 -6.45 5.35
CA THR A 100 26.38 -7.09 5.25
C THR A 100 25.36 -6.37 6.13
N LYS A 101 25.78 -5.91 7.31
CA LYS A 101 24.97 -5.04 8.17
C LYS A 101 24.55 -3.76 7.47
N ALA A 102 25.45 -3.04 6.79
CA ALA A 102 25.11 -1.82 6.07
C ALA A 102 24.14 -2.08 4.91
N ILE A 103 24.37 -3.15 4.14
CA ILE A 103 23.52 -3.55 3.01
C ILE A 103 22.11 -3.90 3.51
N MET A 104 21.98 -4.62 4.63
CA MET A 104 20.70 -4.98 5.22
C MET A 104 20.03 -3.79 5.94
N ALA A 105 20.80 -2.90 6.56
CA ALA A 105 20.27 -1.74 7.27
C ALA A 105 19.61 -0.74 6.34
N LEU A 106 20.13 -0.58 5.12
CA LEU A 106 19.69 0.47 4.21
C LEU A 106 18.19 0.34 3.82
N PRO A 107 17.68 -0.82 3.38
CA PRO A 107 16.25 -0.97 3.14
C PRO A 107 15.40 -0.76 4.40
N TYR A 108 15.86 -1.25 5.55
CA TYR A 108 15.13 -1.12 6.81
C TYR A 108 15.00 0.34 7.24
N LYS A 109 16.10 1.10 7.20
CA LYS A 109 16.10 2.51 7.61
C LYS A 109 15.38 3.42 6.63
N VAL A 110 15.45 3.13 5.33
CA VAL A 110 14.66 3.86 4.33
C VAL A 110 13.16 3.59 4.52
N ALA A 111 12.78 2.33 4.81
CA ALA A 111 11.39 2.00 5.13
C ALA A 111 10.91 2.71 6.42
N GLU A 112 11.73 2.73 7.47
CA GLU A 112 11.44 3.45 8.71
C GLU A 112 11.23 4.95 8.45
N PHE A 113 12.10 5.56 7.66
CA PHE A 113 11.96 6.96 7.25
C PHE A 113 10.66 7.21 6.47
N MET A 114 10.35 6.38 5.47
CA MET A 114 9.11 6.50 4.69
C MET A 114 7.86 6.37 5.56
N LEU A 115 7.84 5.41 6.49
CA LEU A 115 6.74 5.27 7.44
C LEU A 115 6.65 6.47 8.39
N GLY A 116 7.79 7.04 8.80
CA GLY A 116 7.84 8.25 9.61
C GLY A 116 7.14 9.47 8.99
N ILE A 117 7.17 9.60 7.66
CA ILE A 117 6.49 10.70 6.95
C ILE A 117 4.97 10.64 7.17
N PHE A 118 4.38 9.45 7.15
CA PHE A 118 2.92 9.28 7.16
C PHE A 118 2.35 8.86 8.51
N PHE A 119 3.12 8.18 9.35
CA PHE A 119 2.64 7.51 10.57
C PHE A 119 3.35 8.00 11.85
N SER A 120 4.17 9.05 11.79
CA SER A 120 4.85 9.59 12.99
C SER A 120 3.89 10.01 14.09
N GLY A 121 2.68 10.47 13.76
CA GLY A 121 1.63 10.79 14.75
C GLY A 121 1.17 9.60 15.57
N ASN A 122 1.41 8.37 15.11
CA ASN A 122 1.06 7.14 15.82
C ASN A 122 2.17 6.66 16.76
N LYS A 123 3.38 7.25 16.70
CA LYS A 123 4.46 6.87 17.60
C LYS A 123 4.09 7.29 19.01
N LEU A 124 4.19 6.35 19.93
CA LEU A 124 4.00 6.60 21.34
C LEU A 124 5.14 7.47 21.89
N ASN A 125 4.85 8.22 22.96
CA ASN A 125 5.88 8.96 23.67
C ASN A 125 6.93 7.99 24.21
N GLN A 126 8.20 8.40 24.26
CA GLN A 126 9.32 7.56 24.75
C GLN A 126 9.15 6.99 26.18
N TRP A 127 8.20 7.52 26.96
CA TRP A 127 7.87 7.09 28.32
C TRP A 127 6.67 6.13 28.40
N ASP A 128 5.80 6.07 27.37
CA ASP A 128 4.69 5.10 27.27
C ASP A 128 5.14 3.64 27.07
N PRO A 129 6.26 3.31 26.38
CA PRO A 129 6.75 1.94 26.20
C PRO A 129 7.07 1.21 27.50
N MET A 130 7.37 1.93 28.59
CA MET A 130 7.75 1.32 29.87
C MET A 130 6.60 0.51 30.50
N TYR A 131 5.35 0.79 30.08
CA TYR A 131 4.14 0.14 30.61
C TYR A 131 3.48 -0.83 29.62
N ARG A 132 4.04 -1.02 28.40
CA ARG A 132 3.46 -1.96 27.42
C ARG A 132 4.27 -3.24 27.33
N HIS A 133 3.58 -4.34 27.60
CA HIS A 133 4.12 -5.70 27.64
C HIS A 133 4.68 -6.21 26.29
N PHE A 134 4.42 -5.52 25.17
CA PHE A 134 4.95 -5.92 23.86
C PHE A 134 5.03 -4.76 22.85
N GLN A 135 6.24 -4.30 22.52
CA GLN A 135 6.47 -3.48 21.33
C GLN A 135 7.36 -4.24 20.35
N ARG A 136 6.80 -4.60 19.19
CA ARG A 136 7.54 -5.11 18.02
C ARG A 136 7.38 -4.14 16.85
N GLY A 137 8.30 -4.17 15.90
CA GLY A 137 8.28 -3.31 14.72
C GLY A 137 8.92 -1.95 14.92
N MET A 138 8.76 -1.11 13.90
CA MET A 138 9.31 0.26 13.85
C MET A 138 8.58 1.27 14.76
N GLY A 139 7.65 0.79 15.61
CA GLY A 139 6.95 1.59 16.62
C GLY A 139 5.79 2.46 16.11
N TYR A 140 5.39 2.33 14.84
CA TYR A 140 4.32 3.14 14.24
C TYR A 140 2.89 2.55 14.40
N PHE A 141 2.77 1.30 14.85
CA PHE A 141 1.49 0.59 14.97
C PHE A 141 1.33 -0.02 16.38
N PRO A 142 1.33 0.81 17.43
CA PRO A 142 1.40 0.35 18.81
C PRO A 142 0.19 -0.44 19.32
N HIS A 143 -0.94 -0.37 18.60
CA HIS A 143 -2.19 -1.07 18.94
C HIS A 143 -2.49 -2.24 18.00
N ASN A 144 -1.59 -2.57 17.08
CA ASN A 144 -1.76 -3.73 16.18
C ASN A 144 -0.39 -4.39 15.91
N PRO A 145 0.08 -5.28 16.81
CA PRO A 145 1.38 -5.92 16.69
C PRO A 145 1.51 -6.78 15.42
N ILE A 146 0.40 -7.36 14.94
CA ILE A 146 0.39 -8.17 13.72
C ILE A 146 0.65 -7.29 12.50
N LEU A 147 -0.06 -6.16 12.39
CA LEU A 147 0.17 -5.18 11.34
C LEU A 147 1.59 -4.61 11.44
N GLY A 148 2.06 -4.30 12.66
CA GLY A 148 3.44 -3.87 12.91
C GLY A 148 4.48 -4.84 12.32
N LEU A 149 4.31 -6.15 12.54
CA LEU A 149 5.19 -7.19 12.00
C LEU A 149 5.11 -7.30 10.48
N ILE A 150 3.90 -7.24 9.91
CA ILE A 150 3.72 -7.27 8.44
C ILE A 150 4.41 -6.06 7.81
N VAL A 151 4.24 -4.87 8.38
CA VAL A 151 4.84 -3.64 7.88
C VAL A 151 6.37 -3.68 8.01
N GLU A 152 6.89 -4.20 9.12
CA GLU A 152 8.33 -4.40 9.37
C GLU A 152 8.97 -5.37 8.36
N LEU A 153 8.24 -6.39 7.91
CA LEU A 153 8.74 -7.35 6.92
C LEU A 153 8.60 -6.84 5.49
N VAL A 154 7.41 -6.38 5.12
CA VAL A 154 7.04 -6.11 3.73
C VAL A 154 7.57 -4.76 3.25
N THR A 155 7.56 -3.72 4.09
CA THR A 155 7.98 -2.38 3.65
C THR A 155 9.47 -2.34 3.28
N PRO A 156 10.40 -2.88 4.08
CA PRO A 156 11.80 -3.00 3.67
C PRO A 156 12.00 -3.91 2.45
N ALA A 157 11.21 -4.97 2.30
CA ALA A 157 11.25 -5.85 1.13
C ALA A 157 10.87 -5.11 -0.16
N LEU A 158 9.80 -4.30 -0.13
CA LEU A 158 9.41 -3.45 -1.25
C LEU A 158 10.49 -2.41 -1.55
N VAL A 159 11.01 -1.72 -0.53
CA VAL A 159 12.08 -0.73 -0.69
C VAL A 159 13.33 -1.37 -1.33
N ALA A 160 13.80 -2.50 -0.80
CA ALA A 160 14.95 -3.22 -1.33
C ALA A 160 14.73 -3.70 -2.77
N MET A 161 13.53 -4.21 -3.08
CA MET A 161 13.13 -4.60 -4.43
C MET A 161 13.26 -3.42 -5.40
N PHE A 162 12.68 -2.27 -5.08
CA PHE A 162 12.73 -1.10 -5.96
C PHE A 162 14.15 -0.52 -6.09
N LEU A 163 14.93 -0.50 -5.02
CA LEU A 163 16.34 -0.09 -5.06
C LEU A 163 17.16 -1.01 -5.97
N ALA A 164 17.00 -2.32 -5.84
CA ALA A 164 17.71 -3.30 -6.68
C ALA A 164 17.26 -3.22 -8.14
N MET A 165 15.95 -3.06 -8.39
CA MET A 165 15.43 -2.82 -9.75
C MET A 165 15.99 -1.53 -10.34
N ALA A 166 16.10 -0.44 -9.56
CA ALA A 166 16.69 0.81 -10.01
C ALA A 166 18.15 0.63 -10.44
N VAL A 167 18.95 -0.13 -9.67
CA VAL A 167 20.31 -0.52 -10.07
C VAL A 167 20.28 -1.35 -11.37
N GLY A 168 19.34 -2.29 -11.49
CA GLY A 168 19.12 -3.06 -12.72
C GLY A 168 18.81 -2.19 -13.95
N TYR A 169 18.01 -1.14 -13.79
CA TYR A 169 17.72 -0.17 -14.85
C TYR A 169 18.94 0.69 -15.21
N LEU A 170 19.68 1.19 -14.20
CA LEU A 170 20.86 2.03 -14.41
C LEU A 170 22.04 1.29 -15.05
N THR A 171 22.18 0.00 -14.76
CA THR A 171 23.22 -0.87 -15.33
C THR A 171 22.83 -1.51 -16.66
N SER A 172 21.61 -1.25 -17.15
CA SER A 172 21.13 -1.76 -18.43
C SER A 172 21.49 -0.81 -19.58
N ASP A 173 21.65 -1.38 -20.78
CA ASP A 173 22.13 -0.64 -21.95
C ASP A 173 21.20 0.54 -22.32
N LYS A 174 21.78 1.74 -22.39
CA LYS A 174 21.09 3.00 -22.70
C LYS A 174 20.42 2.99 -24.08
N ARG A 175 20.89 2.13 -24.99
CA ARG A 175 20.30 1.96 -26.34
C ARG A 175 18.93 1.28 -26.32
N VAL A 176 18.60 0.55 -25.25
CA VAL A 176 17.38 -0.26 -25.14
C VAL A 176 16.38 0.32 -24.11
N PHE A 177 16.86 1.04 -23.10
CA PHE A 177 16.01 1.65 -22.06
C PHE A 177 15.96 3.18 -22.19
N GLN A 178 14.94 3.66 -22.89
CA GLN A 178 14.66 5.09 -23.05
C GLN A 178 14.17 5.75 -21.74
N ARG A 179 14.44 7.05 -21.56
CA ARG A 179 14.00 7.86 -20.40
C ARG A 179 12.52 7.66 -20.01
N LYS A 180 11.63 7.49 -21.00
CA LYS A 180 10.20 7.22 -20.80
C LYS A 180 9.93 5.97 -19.96
N ARG A 181 10.78 4.92 -20.06
CA ARG A 181 10.61 3.68 -19.29
C ARG A 181 11.01 3.83 -17.83
N ILE A 182 12.04 4.64 -17.54
CA ILE A 182 12.44 4.97 -16.16
C ILE A 182 11.32 5.76 -15.47
N VAL A 183 10.73 6.74 -16.15
CA VAL A 183 9.58 7.49 -15.62
C VAL A 183 8.40 6.56 -15.32
N ARG A 184 8.07 5.64 -16.23
CA ARG A 184 7.02 4.63 -15.97
C ARG A 184 7.34 3.73 -14.77
N PHE A 185 8.59 3.34 -14.59
CA PHE A 185 9.02 2.57 -13.43
C PHE A 185 8.82 3.35 -12.13
N ILE A 186 9.25 4.62 -12.07
CA ILE A 186 9.06 5.49 -10.90
C ILE A 186 7.57 5.68 -10.60
N LEU A 187 6.75 5.95 -11.62
CA LEU A 187 5.30 6.07 -11.46
C LEU A 187 4.66 4.78 -10.95
N SER A 188 5.10 3.62 -11.46
CA SER A 188 4.60 2.31 -11.02
C SER A 188 5.00 2.04 -9.56
N ALA A 189 6.24 2.36 -9.19
CA ALA A 189 6.70 2.24 -7.81
C ALA A 189 5.91 3.16 -6.87
N ALA A 190 5.70 4.42 -7.26
CA ALA A 190 4.92 5.38 -6.50
C ALA A 190 3.47 4.90 -6.30
N LEU A 191 2.84 4.33 -7.34
CA LEU A 191 1.49 3.76 -7.24
C LEU A 191 1.44 2.56 -6.28
N ILE A 192 2.44 1.67 -6.33
CA ILE A 192 2.52 0.53 -5.41
C ILE A 192 2.70 1.00 -3.97
N PHE A 193 3.57 1.97 -3.71
CA PHE A 193 3.74 2.55 -2.37
C PHE A 193 2.48 3.28 -1.89
N ALA A 194 1.79 4.01 -2.77
CA ALA A 194 0.53 4.67 -2.43
C ALA A 194 -0.55 3.67 -2.04
N LEU A 195 -0.70 2.57 -2.79
CA LEU A 195 -1.62 1.48 -2.45
C LEU A 195 -1.22 0.79 -1.14
N TRP A 196 0.08 0.53 -0.94
CA TRP A 196 0.59 -0.09 0.28
C TRP A 196 0.32 0.76 1.52
N PHE A 197 0.71 2.04 1.50
CA PHE A 197 0.47 2.94 2.63
C PHE A 197 -1.02 3.23 2.84
N GLY A 198 -1.81 3.34 1.77
CA GLY A 198 -3.26 3.47 1.86
C GLY A 198 -3.91 2.25 2.52
N ALA A 199 -3.48 1.03 2.16
CA ALA A 199 -3.96 -0.19 2.79
C ALA A 199 -3.58 -0.25 4.28
N ILE A 200 -2.32 0.04 4.62
CA ILE A 200 -1.86 0.08 6.02
C ILE A 200 -2.67 1.10 6.83
N TYR A 201 -2.86 2.29 6.29
CA TYR A 201 -3.66 3.34 6.93
C TYR A 201 -5.09 2.88 7.17
N GLY A 202 -5.75 2.31 6.16
CA GLY A 202 -7.12 1.79 6.28
C GLY A 202 -7.25 0.68 7.32
N PHE A 203 -6.35 -0.31 7.29
CA PHE A 203 -6.35 -1.41 8.28
C PHE A 203 -6.09 -0.91 9.70
N TYR A 204 -5.15 0.01 9.87
CA TYR A 204 -4.84 0.55 11.19
C TYR A 204 -5.97 1.41 11.73
N HIS A 205 -6.55 2.28 10.90
CA HIS A 205 -7.68 3.11 11.28
C HIS A 205 -8.90 2.25 11.67
N HIS A 206 -9.20 1.21 10.89
CA HIS A 206 -10.24 0.24 11.24
C HIS A 206 -9.97 -0.46 12.56
N THR A 207 -8.70 -0.76 12.87
CA THR A 207 -8.32 -1.33 14.17
C THR A 207 -8.56 -0.34 15.30
N LEU A 208 -8.20 0.93 15.12
CA LEU A 208 -8.42 1.97 16.12
C LEU A 208 -9.91 2.21 16.38
N THR A 209 -10.75 2.26 15.35
CA THR A 209 -12.20 2.40 15.52
C THR A 209 -12.81 1.25 16.31
N LYS A 210 -12.35 0.01 16.08
CA LYS A 210 -12.77 -1.14 16.88
C LYS A 210 -12.35 -1.03 18.33
N ILE A 211 -11.14 -0.56 18.60
CA ILE A 211 -10.62 -0.36 19.96
C ILE A 211 -11.45 0.72 20.67
N GLU A 212 -11.67 1.85 19.99
CA GLU A 212 -12.44 2.98 20.49
C GLU A 212 -13.88 2.60 20.86
N ASN A 213 -14.53 1.75 20.05
CA ASN A 213 -15.89 1.30 20.32
C ASN A 213 -15.95 0.00 21.14
N LEU A 214 -14.81 -0.55 21.55
CA LEU A 214 -14.71 -1.86 22.23
C LEU A 214 -15.40 -3.00 21.45
N GLU A 215 -15.38 -2.93 20.12
CA GLU A 215 -16.09 -3.84 19.22
C GLU A 215 -15.24 -5.06 18.82
N GLY A 216 -15.83 -6.25 18.95
CA GLY A 216 -15.18 -7.49 18.48
C GLY A 216 -14.02 -7.93 19.38
N ILE A 217 -14.18 -7.79 20.70
CA ILE A 217 -13.28 -8.34 21.70
C ILE A 217 -13.18 -9.87 21.48
N LYS A 218 -11.96 -10.35 21.35
CA LYS A 218 -11.62 -11.76 21.14
C LYS A 218 -11.19 -12.42 22.45
N SER A 219 -10.40 -11.72 23.25
CA SER A 219 -9.90 -12.21 24.53
C SER A 219 -9.50 -11.06 25.45
N VAL A 220 -9.58 -11.31 26.74
CA VAL A 220 -9.23 -10.36 27.79
C VAL A 220 -8.30 -11.05 28.78
N ILE A 221 -7.16 -10.46 29.07
CA ILE A 221 -6.28 -10.92 30.14
C ILE A 221 -6.41 -9.95 31.29
N ILE A 222 -6.72 -10.46 32.48
CA ILE A 222 -6.92 -9.67 33.69
C ILE A 222 -5.67 -9.80 34.56
N TYR A 223 -5.14 -8.65 34.97
CA TYR A 223 -4.03 -8.51 35.89
C TYR A 223 -4.49 -7.71 37.11
N GLU A 224 -4.02 -8.11 38.28
CA GLU A 224 -4.06 -7.25 39.46
C GLU A 224 -2.85 -6.33 39.39
N LYS A 225 -3.06 -5.03 39.53
CA LYS A 225 -2.00 -4.04 39.53
C LYS A 225 -1.84 -3.45 40.93
N GLN A 226 -0.63 -3.50 41.43
CA GLN A 226 -0.17 -2.88 42.68
C GLN A 226 0.99 -1.93 42.33
N GLU A 227 1.30 -0.97 43.20
CA GLU A 227 2.23 0.15 42.91
C GLU A 227 3.57 -0.28 42.26
N PHE A 228 4.08 -1.47 42.59
CA PHE A 228 5.35 -2.00 42.04
C PHE A 228 5.26 -3.39 41.42
N SER A 229 4.06 -3.96 41.25
CA SER A 229 3.92 -5.32 40.70
C SER A 229 2.58 -5.53 40.02
N SER A 230 2.60 -6.34 38.95
CA SER A 230 1.39 -6.86 38.31
C SER A 230 1.34 -8.38 38.47
N SER A 231 0.21 -8.90 38.92
CA SER A 231 -0.03 -10.34 39.07
C SER A 231 -1.06 -10.78 38.03
N TRP A 232 -0.80 -11.91 37.36
CA TRP A 232 -1.75 -12.46 36.40
C TRP A 232 -2.88 -13.18 37.15
N ILE A 233 -4.13 -12.80 36.88
CA ILE A 233 -5.32 -13.41 37.50
C ILE A 233 -5.88 -14.49 36.57
N VAL A 234 -6.33 -14.07 35.38
CA VAL A 234 -7.02 -14.95 34.45
C VAL A 234 -6.88 -14.47 33.01
N LYS A 235 -7.00 -15.41 32.07
CA LYS A 235 -7.15 -15.14 30.65
C LYS A 235 -8.50 -15.67 30.17
N ILE A 236 -9.34 -14.78 29.68
CA ILE A 236 -10.61 -15.10 29.01
C ILE A 236 -10.32 -15.17 27.51
N ASP A 237 -10.53 -16.34 26.91
CA ASP A 237 -10.33 -16.58 25.49
C ASP A 237 -11.29 -17.65 24.96
N GLN A 238 -11.11 -18.07 23.70
CA GLN A 238 -11.97 -19.06 23.03
C GLN A 238 -12.19 -20.37 23.80
N TYR A 239 -11.32 -20.73 24.75
CA TYR A 239 -11.43 -21.98 25.49
C TYR A 239 -12.34 -21.90 26.72
N ASN A 240 -12.52 -20.71 27.31
CA ASN A 240 -13.33 -20.52 28.51
C ASN A 240 -14.43 -19.46 28.35
N ILE A 241 -14.49 -18.74 27.24
CA ILE A 241 -15.54 -17.75 26.95
C ILE A 241 -16.95 -18.34 26.92
N HIS A 242 -17.10 -19.67 26.83
CA HIS A 242 -18.39 -20.34 26.93
C HIS A 242 -18.95 -20.39 28.36
N GLU A 243 -18.14 -20.14 29.39
CA GLU A 243 -18.63 -19.98 30.75
C GLU A 243 -19.37 -18.65 30.89
N ALA A 244 -20.60 -18.70 31.43
CA ALA A 244 -21.48 -17.53 31.53
C ALA A 244 -20.79 -16.33 32.22
N ARG A 245 -20.05 -16.57 33.30
CA ARG A 245 -19.30 -15.53 34.03
C ARG A 245 -18.28 -14.79 33.15
N TYR A 246 -17.58 -15.49 32.26
CA TYR A 246 -16.55 -14.91 31.41
C TYR A 246 -17.15 -14.27 30.17
N ASN A 247 -18.22 -14.87 29.62
CA ASN A 247 -18.97 -14.28 28.52
C ASN A 247 -19.59 -12.94 28.92
N ASN A 248 -20.18 -12.87 30.12
CA ASN A 248 -20.81 -11.65 30.62
C ASN A 248 -19.79 -10.52 30.81
N ILE A 249 -18.57 -10.81 31.28
CA ILE A 249 -17.49 -9.81 31.35
C ILE A 249 -17.17 -9.28 29.95
N VAL A 250 -17.02 -10.15 28.95
CA VAL A 250 -16.69 -9.71 27.58
C VAL A 250 -17.82 -8.87 26.97
N ILE A 251 -19.08 -9.27 27.17
CA ILE A 251 -20.26 -8.52 26.71
C ILE A 251 -20.32 -7.16 27.43
N GLY A 252 -20.19 -7.16 28.75
CA GLY A 252 -20.22 -5.94 29.56
C GLY A 252 -19.13 -4.94 29.21
N LEU A 253 -17.93 -5.43 28.87
CA LEU A 253 -16.85 -4.58 28.34
C LEU A 253 -17.22 -3.99 26.97
N SER A 254 -17.85 -4.77 26.08
CA SER A 254 -18.27 -4.26 24.76
C SER A 254 -19.45 -3.28 24.82
N GLU A 255 -20.22 -3.30 25.91
CA GLU A 255 -21.35 -2.40 26.16
C GLU A 255 -20.98 -1.17 26.99
N ALA A 256 -19.70 -1.04 27.37
CA ALA A 256 -19.22 0.07 28.19
C ALA A 256 -19.44 1.42 27.50
N THR A 257 -20.02 2.39 28.23
CA THR A 257 -20.39 3.67 27.64
C THR A 257 -19.20 4.63 27.62
N PRO A 258 -18.94 5.33 26.51
CA PRO A 258 -17.86 6.31 26.46
C PRO A 258 -18.14 7.47 27.42
N LEU A 259 -17.10 7.93 28.12
CA LEU A 259 -17.14 9.10 29.00
C LEU A 259 -16.41 10.28 28.34
N ASP A 260 -17.09 11.43 28.27
CA ASP A 260 -16.51 12.67 27.73
C ASP A 260 -15.59 13.39 28.74
N SER A 261 -15.71 13.06 30.03
CA SER A 261 -14.95 13.68 31.12
C SER A 261 -13.89 12.74 31.70
N TYR A 262 -12.82 13.33 32.23
CA TYR A 262 -11.68 12.64 32.84
C TYR A 262 -11.93 12.52 34.35
N PRO A 263 -12.52 11.42 34.87
CA PRO A 263 -12.60 11.22 36.30
C PRO A 263 -11.18 11.13 36.87
N PRO A 264 -10.92 11.71 38.06
CA PRO A 264 -9.69 11.44 38.78
C PRO A 264 -9.61 9.94 39.09
N MET A 265 -8.58 9.28 38.57
CA MET A 265 -8.40 7.83 38.68
C MET A 265 -7.01 7.54 39.23
N ASP A 266 -6.91 6.62 40.19
CA ASP A 266 -5.61 6.08 40.59
C ASP A 266 -5.19 5.00 39.60
N LEU A 267 -4.12 5.28 38.84
CA LEU A 267 -3.55 4.37 37.85
C LEU A 267 -2.49 3.43 38.44
N LYS A 268 -2.17 3.56 39.74
CA LYS A 268 -1.14 2.75 40.41
C LYS A 268 -1.67 1.42 40.91
N GLU A 269 -2.93 1.40 41.35
CA GLU A 269 -3.58 0.23 41.95
C GLU A 269 -4.92 -0.05 41.26
N GLY A 270 -5.33 -1.30 41.20
CA GLY A 270 -6.61 -1.72 40.61
C GLY A 270 -6.47 -2.90 39.65
N LEU A 271 -7.36 -2.98 38.66
CA LEU A 271 -7.34 -4.03 37.65
C LEU A 271 -6.80 -3.50 36.33
N GLU A 272 -5.80 -4.18 35.78
CA GLU A 272 -5.29 -3.92 34.44
C GLU A 272 -5.78 -5.02 33.49
N LEU A 273 -6.36 -4.63 32.37
CA LEU A 273 -6.89 -5.50 31.35
C LEU A 273 -6.04 -5.39 30.08
N LEU A 274 -5.61 -6.51 29.52
CA LEU A 274 -5.13 -6.57 28.13
C LEU A 274 -6.25 -7.12 27.25
N ILE A 275 -6.87 -6.23 26.48
CA ILE A 275 -7.99 -6.55 25.60
C ILE A 275 -7.46 -6.76 24.19
N GLN A 276 -7.74 -7.92 23.61
CA GLN A 276 -7.36 -8.28 22.25
C GLN A 276 -8.60 -8.36 21.36
N PHE A 277 -8.51 -7.79 20.17
CA PHE A 277 -9.61 -7.66 19.23
C PHE A 277 -9.44 -8.57 18.00
N GLN A 278 -10.56 -8.91 17.38
CA GLN A 278 -10.55 -9.58 16.09
C GLN A 278 -9.86 -8.71 15.02
N GLY A 279 -8.83 -9.27 14.37
CA GLY A 279 -7.99 -8.54 13.40
C GLY A 279 -6.61 -8.16 13.93
N GLY A 280 -6.28 -8.54 15.18
CA GLY A 280 -4.94 -8.38 15.74
C GLY A 280 -4.71 -7.08 16.51
N GLY A 281 -5.78 -6.32 16.77
CA GLY A 281 -5.72 -5.14 17.62
C GLY A 281 -5.55 -5.51 19.09
N GLU A 282 -4.81 -4.70 19.85
CA GLU A 282 -4.70 -4.84 21.29
C GLU A 282 -4.63 -3.48 22.00
N VAL A 283 -5.25 -3.41 23.18
CA VAL A 283 -5.21 -2.23 24.05
C VAL A 283 -5.11 -2.69 25.51
N THR A 284 -4.34 -1.94 26.30
CA THR A 284 -4.35 -2.06 27.77
C THR A 284 -5.42 -1.13 28.32
N ALA A 285 -6.16 -1.56 29.34
CA ALA A 285 -7.14 -0.73 30.02
C ALA A 285 -6.94 -0.84 31.54
N HIS A 286 -7.05 0.27 32.25
CA HIS A 286 -7.03 0.33 33.71
C HIS A 286 -8.45 0.52 34.20
N VAL A 287 -8.91 -0.31 35.13
CA VAL A 287 -10.25 -0.24 35.71
C VAL A 287 -10.12 0.17 37.16
N ASP A 288 -10.79 1.27 37.51
CA ASP A 288 -11.01 1.69 38.88
C ASP A 288 -12.14 0.87 39.50
N THR A 289 -11.79 0.10 40.53
CA THR A 289 -12.73 -0.80 41.22
C THR A 289 -13.78 -0.07 42.03
N ASP A 290 -13.56 1.19 42.37
CA ASP A 290 -14.50 1.97 43.21
C ASP A 290 -15.55 2.68 42.37
N THR A 291 -15.16 3.20 41.19
CA THR A 291 -16.04 4.00 40.33
C THR A 291 -16.55 3.24 39.10
N GLY A 292 -15.92 2.12 38.73
CA GLY A 292 -16.20 1.41 37.49
C GLY A 292 -15.74 2.15 36.23
N ALA A 293 -15.01 3.26 36.40
CA ALA A 293 -14.40 3.94 35.28
C ALA A 293 -13.23 3.11 34.73
N MET A 294 -13.15 3.03 33.41
CA MET A 294 -12.11 2.32 32.68
C MET A 294 -11.35 3.30 31.80
N TYR A 295 -10.03 3.38 31.97
CA TYR A 295 -9.13 4.18 31.15
C TYR A 295 -8.36 3.28 30.18
N THR A 296 -8.57 3.47 28.89
CA THR A 296 -7.92 2.68 27.83
C THR A 296 -6.62 3.35 27.34
N GLY A 297 -5.66 2.55 26.91
CA GLY A 297 -4.32 2.99 26.50
C GLY A 297 -4.27 3.83 25.21
N ASP A 298 -5.40 4.01 24.53
CA ASP A 298 -5.63 5.00 23.47
C ASP A 298 -6.14 6.36 24.02
N ARG A 299 -6.13 6.52 25.34
CA ARG A 299 -6.49 7.73 26.10
C ARG A 299 -7.98 8.04 26.14
N ARG A 300 -8.83 7.02 26.14
CA ARG A 300 -10.28 7.16 26.28
C ARG A 300 -10.77 6.65 27.63
N PHE A 301 -11.93 7.15 28.02
CA PHE A 301 -12.61 6.73 29.24
C PHE A 301 -13.92 6.06 28.87
N HIS A 302 -14.21 4.98 29.57
CA HIS A 302 -15.45 4.23 29.46
C HIS A 302 -16.01 3.98 30.86
N GLN A 303 -17.34 3.94 30.99
CA GLN A 303 -18.01 3.56 32.21
C GLN A 303 -18.50 2.11 32.08
N LEU A 304 -18.04 1.25 32.98
CA LEU A 304 -18.58 -0.09 33.12
C LEU A 304 -19.89 -0.05 33.89
N SER A 305 -20.80 -0.99 33.59
CA SER A 305 -21.98 -1.23 34.42
C SER A 305 -21.58 -1.85 35.75
N ASP A 306 -22.37 -1.58 36.80
CA ASP A 306 -22.15 -2.15 38.15
C ASP A 306 -22.09 -3.68 38.11
N GLU A 307 -22.87 -4.31 37.22
CA GLU A 307 -22.85 -5.76 37.01
C GLU A 307 -21.50 -6.25 36.46
N THR A 308 -20.97 -5.56 35.44
CA THR A 308 -19.67 -5.91 34.84
C THR A 308 -18.53 -5.72 35.83
N LEU A 309 -18.57 -4.61 36.57
CA LEU A 309 -17.59 -4.30 37.61
C LEU A 309 -17.60 -5.38 38.71
N SER A 310 -18.79 -5.77 39.18
CA SER A 310 -18.95 -6.81 40.20
C SER A 310 -18.39 -8.15 39.73
N GLN A 311 -18.61 -8.53 38.47
CA GLN A 311 -18.06 -9.76 37.90
C GLN A 311 -16.53 -9.71 37.76
N LEU A 312 -15.97 -8.56 37.38
CA LEU A 312 -14.51 -8.37 37.33
C LEU A 312 -13.88 -8.51 38.73
N ILE A 313 -14.51 -7.94 39.75
CA ILE A 313 -14.06 -8.04 41.15
C ILE A 313 -14.22 -9.47 41.69
N GLU A 314 -15.30 -10.16 41.35
CA GLU A 314 -15.49 -11.56 41.77
C GLU A 314 -14.41 -12.47 41.17
N VAL A 315 -14.07 -12.27 39.91
CA VAL A 315 -13.02 -13.03 39.23
C VAL A 315 -11.63 -12.71 39.78
N SER A 316 -11.38 -11.47 40.24
CA SER A 316 -10.11 -11.09 40.87
C SER A 316 -10.00 -11.51 42.34
N GLY A 317 -11.08 -11.44 43.11
CA GLY A 317 -11.13 -11.78 44.54
C GLY A 317 -11.45 -13.25 44.86
N GLY A 318 -11.92 -14.01 43.87
CA GLY A 318 -12.36 -15.41 44.02
C GLY A 318 -11.27 -16.47 44.03
N ILE A 319 -9.99 -16.09 43.95
CA ILE A 319 -8.84 -16.99 44.12
C ILE A 319 -8.17 -16.65 45.46
N LYS A 320 -8.77 -17.13 46.56
CA LYS A 320 -8.09 -17.32 47.85
C LYS A 320 -7.94 -18.80 48.13
#